data_AF-A0A848FSN3-F1
#
_entry.id   AF-A0A848FSN3-F1
#
_cell.length_a   1.000
_cell.length_b   1.000
_cell.length_c   1.000
_cell.angle_alpha   90.00
_cell.angle_beta   90.00
_cell.angle_gamma   90.00
#
_symmetry.space_group_name_H-M   'P 1'
#
loop_
_entity.id
_entity.type
_entity.pdbx_description
1 polymer ?
#
loop_
_entity_poly.entity_id
_entity_poly.type
_entity_poly.pdbx_seq_one_letter_code
_entity_poly.pdbx_strand_id
1 'polypeptide(L)'
;MYKPIQMWMLLLTAATCLAVSCSKSKQEDPETRKPVAGQLAVVFDNKTIPFSLIDSGYVVLRKDGNQLPYIKKFIKEKDKLQITIDDLTPGNYTASLYVDAHLEDNNKVIYREYRMDKQFKAGNDGIEVSGPTTSWKKDWKPHVVFTNETKEFYAYVPLIGEDPTFEIIRNNKKWTYFYIERAAHERKGATNKLLSGFSYQCSDCFGNSEYLYNKTAFKNWSTELANYSWNNGVIVFMIMDQETGEDIQYPYVFDRPDLQ
;
A
#
# COMPACT_ATOMS: atom_id res chain seq x y z
N MET A 1 -15.64 33.81 82.38
CA MET A 1 -15.94 32.36 82.30
C MET A 1 -16.04 31.95 80.84
N TYR A 2 -15.21 30.97 80.46
CA TYR A 2 -15.29 29.98 79.36
C TYR A 2 -16.12 30.21 78.07
N LYS A 3 -15.45 30.01 76.93
CA LYS A 3 -16.00 29.65 75.59
C LYS A 3 -16.51 28.19 75.58
N PRO A 4 -17.34 27.76 74.59
CA PRO A 4 -16.85 27.13 73.32
C PRO A 4 -17.61 27.61 72.05
N ILE A 5 -17.02 27.71 70.84
CA ILE A 5 -16.75 26.68 69.77
C ILE A 5 -18.06 26.05 69.25
N GLN A 6 -18.54 26.25 68.02
CA GLN A 6 -18.19 25.68 66.68
C GLN A 6 -19.30 26.19 65.70
N MET A 7 -19.18 26.41 64.38
CA MET A 7 -18.96 25.40 63.33
C MET A 7 -19.10 26.05 61.91
N TRP A 8 -18.32 25.53 60.94
CA TRP A 8 -18.49 25.50 59.46
C TRP A 8 -18.27 26.80 58.62
N MET A 9 -17.14 26.90 57.86
CA MET A 9 -16.94 26.57 56.42
C MET A 9 -17.25 27.79 55.51
N LEU A 10 -16.63 28.14 54.38
CA LEU A 10 -15.65 27.62 53.40
C LEU A 10 -15.04 28.90 52.75
N LEU A 11 -13.72 29.08 52.62
CA LEU A 11 -12.90 28.76 51.42
C LEU A 11 -13.34 29.45 50.11
N LEU A 12 -12.56 30.46 49.68
CA LEU A 12 -12.33 30.79 48.25
C LEU A 12 -11.09 31.68 48.12
N THR A 13 -9.93 31.03 48.03
CA THR A 13 -8.65 31.62 47.61
C THR A 13 -8.53 31.53 46.09
N ALA A 14 -8.67 32.67 45.41
CA ALA A 14 -8.32 32.81 44.00
C ALA A 14 -6.81 33.06 43.87
N ALA A 15 -6.07 32.01 43.50
CA ALA A 15 -4.67 32.09 43.15
C ALA A 15 -4.52 32.54 41.69
N THR A 16 -3.91 33.70 41.49
CA THR A 16 -3.46 34.23 40.21
C THR A 16 -2.23 33.44 39.72
N CYS A 17 -2.41 32.56 38.74
CA CYS A 17 -1.30 32.01 37.96
C CYS A 17 -0.83 33.03 36.93
N LEU A 18 0.38 33.55 37.13
CA LEU A 18 1.12 34.33 36.16
C LEU A 18 1.40 33.49 34.92
N ALA A 19 1.00 34.01 33.76
CA ALA A 19 1.21 33.42 32.46
C ALA A 19 2.70 33.29 32.15
N VAL A 20 3.17 32.05 32.05
CA VAL A 20 4.43 31.73 31.39
C VAL A 20 4.25 32.03 29.91
N SER A 21 4.99 33.02 29.43
CA SER A 21 5.13 33.36 28.03
C SER A 21 5.73 32.17 27.27
N CYS A 22 4.87 31.31 26.71
CA CYS A 22 5.25 30.43 25.61
C CYS A 22 5.59 31.33 24.41
N SER A 23 6.88 31.50 24.12
CA SER A 23 7.32 32.03 22.84
C SER A 23 6.65 31.19 21.75
N LYS A 24 5.87 31.84 20.88
CA LYS A 24 5.38 31.27 19.63
C LYS A 24 6.57 30.61 18.93
N SER A 25 6.62 29.28 19.01
CA SER A 25 7.35 28.45 18.07
C SER A 25 7.00 28.98 16.69
N LYS A 26 8.02 29.38 15.91
CA LYS A 26 7.83 29.67 14.50
C LYS A 26 7.10 28.46 13.94
N GLN A 27 5.89 28.68 13.43
CA GLN A 27 5.16 27.70 12.66
C GLN A 27 6.01 27.51 11.40
N GLU A 28 6.96 26.58 11.48
CA GLU A 28 7.67 26.08 10.32
C GLU A 28 6.59 25.56 9.38
N ASP A 29 6.62 26.10 8.17
CA ASP A 29 5.76 25.70 7.08
C ASP A 29 5.74 24.16 7.00
N PRO A 30 4.56 23.50 7.02
CA PRO A 30 4.49 22.04 7.01
C PRO A 30 5.05 21.42 5.72
N GLU A 31 5.32 22.22 4.69
CA GLU A 31 5.60 21.73 3.34
C GLU A 31 7.00 21.14 3.12
N THR A 32 7.97 21.18 4.03
CA THR A 32 9.27 20.49 3.80
C THR A 32 10.13 20.36 5.06
N ARG A 33 9.61 19.74 6.13
CA ARG A 33 10.51 19.29 7.20
C ARG A 33 11.30 18.08 6.68
N LYS A 34 12.55 18.28 6.30
CA LYS A 34 13.47 17.17 6.00
C LYS A 34 13.45 16.21 7.19
N PRO A 35 13.24 14.90 6.96
CA PRO A 35 13.19 13.94 8.05
C PRO A 35 14.51 13.97 8.85
N VAL A 36 14.41 13.90 10.17
CA VAL A 36 15.60 13.84 11.04
C VAL A 36 16.22 12.44 10.99
N ALA A 37 17.48 12.32 11.44
CA ALA A 37 18.18 11.04 11.45
C ALA A 37 17.37 9.96 12.18
N GLY A 38 17.17 8.81 11.52
CA GLY A 38 16.38 7.71 12.09
C GLY A 38 14.86 7.85 11.92
N GLN A 39 14.40 8.80 11.11
CA GLN A 39 12.98 8.98 10.77
C GLN A 39 12.68 8.53 9.33
N LEU A 40 11.55 7.84 9.14
CA LEU A 40 10.90 7.71 7.83
C LEU A 40 9.75 8.71 7.76
N ALA A 41 9.78 9.60 6.77
CA ALA A 41 8.69 10.47 6.39
C ALA A 41 8.25 10.13 4.96
N VAL A 42 6.96 10.04 4.72
CA VAL A 42 6.42 9.84 3.38
C VAL A 42 5.52 11.03 3.11
N VAL A 43 5.79 11.72 2.02
CA VAL A 43 5.08 12.94 1.63
C VAL A 43 4.43 12.69 0.29
N PHE A 44 3.12 12.62 0.32
CA PHE A 44 2.31 12.45 -0.87
C PHE A 44 2.06 13.83 -1.46
N ASP A 45 2.49 14.07 -2.70
CA ASP A 45 1.97 15.22 -3.43
C ASP A 45 0.58 14.85 -4.00
N ASN A 46 -0.38 15.77 -3.91
CA ASN A 46 -1.73 15.55 -4.41
C ASN A 46 -1.81 15.63 -5.95
N LYS A 47 -0.67 15.75 -6.63
CA LYS A 47 -0.63 16.08 -8.06
C LYS A 47 -1.04 14.92 -8.94
N THR A 48 -1.10 13.70 -8.39
CA THR A 48 -1.40 12.51 -9.19
C THR A 48 -2.62 11.71 -8.71
N ILE A 49 -2.73 11.39 -7.42
CA ILE A 49 -3.93 10.76 -6.86
C ILE A 49 -4.50 11.66 -5.76
N PRO A 50 -5.72 12.19 -5.92
CA PRO A 50 -6.37 12.97 -4.87
C PRO A 50 -6.51 12.18 -3.56
N PHE A 51 -6.27 12.83 -2.41
CA PHE A 51 -6.44 12.18 -1.11
C PHE A 51 -7.85 11.66 -0.86
N SER A 52 -8.87 12.27 -1.46
CA SER A 52 -10.24 11.77 -1.37
C SER A 52 -10.38 10.34 -1.89
N LEU A 53 -9.53 9.93 -2.84
CA LEU A 53 -9.53 8.61 -3.47
C LEU A 53 -8.68 7.57 -2.74
N ILE A 54 -7.88 7.98 -1.75
CA ILE A 54 -7.03 7.06 -0.98
C ILE A 54 -7.84 6.51 0.20
N ASP A 55 -8.07 5.21 0.25
CA ASP A 55 -8.78 4.58 1.37
C ASP A 55 -7.86 4.38 2.56
N SER A 56 -6.64 3.93 2.29
CA SER A 56 -5.79 3.28 3.27
C SER A 56 -4.33 3.28 2.82
N GLY A 57 -3.43 3.03 3.76
CA GLY A 57 -2.08 2.63 3.42
C GLY A 57 -1.27 2.28 4.66
N TYR A 58 -0.16 1.59 4.44
CA TYR A 58 0.72 1.14 5.51
C TYR A 58 2.16 0.97 5.02
N VAL A 59 3.08 0.85 5.97
CA VAL A 59 4.48 0.55 5.74
C VAL A 59 4.84 -0.72 6.48
N VAL A 60 5.55 -1.62 5.79
CA VAL A 60 6.22 -2.78 6.36
C VAL A 60 7.72 -2.52 6.32
N LEU A 61 8.30 -2.29 7.49
CA LEU A 61 9.71 -1.99 7.66
C LEU A 61 10.47 -3.24 8.12
N ARG A 62 11.55 -3.58 7.41
CA ARG A 62 12.42 -4.73 7.73
C ARG A 62 13.85 -4.26 7.91
N LYS A 63 14.45 -4.58 9.05
CA LYS A 63 15.88 -4.35 9.30
C LYS A 63 16.68 -5.55 8.80
N ASP A 64 17.80 -5.31 8.11
CA ASP A 64 18.69 -6.38 7.67
C ASP A 64 19.11 -7.27 8.87
N GLY A 65 18.97 -8.58 8.71
CA GLY A 65 19.28 -9.56 9.75
C GLY A 65 18.25 -9.71 10.86
N ASN A 66 17.16 -8.93 10.87
CA ASN A 66 16.02 -9.13 11.78
C ASN A 66 14.87 -9.85 11.05
N GLN A 67 14.21 -10.79 11.74
CA GLN A 67 13.12 -11.56 11.16
C GLN A 67 11.74 -10.92 11.35
N LEU A 68 11.56 -10.09 12.39
CA LEU A 68 10.24 -9.51 12.66
C LEU A 68 10.07 -8.16 11.94
N PRO A 69 9.12 -8.03 11.01
CA PRO A 69 8.81 -6.75 10.38
C PRO A 69 8.08 -5.83 11.36
N TYR A 70 8.36 -4.53 11.26
CA TYR A 70 7.56 -3.49 11.91
C TYR A 70 6.49 -2.99 10.93
N ILE A 71 5.23 -2.95 11.36
CA ILE A 71 4.11 -2.52 10.52
C ILE A 71 3.47 -1.29 11.14
N LYS A 72 3.28 -0.23 10.34
CA LYS A 72 2.58 0.98 10.79
C LYS A 72 1.71 1.53 9.68
N LYS A 73 0.47 1.92 10.03
CA LYS A 73 -0.48 2.55 9.10
C LYS A 73 -0.12 4.02 8.90
N PHE A 74 -0.41 4.54 7.71
CA PHE A 74 -0.34 5.97 7.48
C PHE A 74 -1.46 6.71 8.23
N ILE A 75 -1.16 7.94 8.63
CA ILE A 75 -2.14 8.91 9.13
C ILE A 75 -2.57 9.77 7.95
N LYS A 76 -3.85 9.65 7.58
CA LYS A 76 -4.47 10.43 6.51
C LYS A 76 -4.98 11.75 7.07
N GLU A 77 -4.40 12.85 6.63
CA GLU A 77 -4.87 14.21 6.88
C GLU A 77 -5.52 14.78 5.62
N LYS A 78 -5.98 16.04 5.68
CA LYS A 78 -6.73 16.68 4.58
C LYS A 78 -5.89 16.81 3.30
N ASP A 79 -4.60 17.06 3.45
CA ASP A 79 -3.67 17.46 2.39
C ASP A 79 -2.36 16.65 2.40
N LYS A 80 -2.26 15.62 3.24
CA LYS A 80 -1.11 14.72 3.30
C LYS A 80 -1.48 13.34 3.84
N LEU A 81 -0.72 12.35 3.40
CA LEU A 81 -0.68 11.03 4.01
C LEU A 81 0.72 10.88 4.61
N GLN A 82 0.82 10.79 5.93
CA GLN A 82 2.10 10.81 6.61
C GLN A 82 2.28 9.62 7.55
N ILE A 83 3.53 9.17 7.65
CA ILE A 83 3.97 8.26 8.69
C ILE A 83 5.25 8.84 9.27
N THR A 84 5.38 8.74 10.58
CA THR A 84 6.61 9.05 11.29
C THR A 84 6.95 7.81 12.09
N ILE A 85 8.10 7.19 11.81
CA ILE A 85 8.65 6.12 12.65
C ILE A 85 9.89 6.70 13.30
N ASP A 86 9.83 6.89 14.61
CA ASP A 86 10.93 7.42 15.41
C ASP A 86 11.82 6.28 15.93
N ASP A 87 13.00 6.65 16.45
CA ASP A 87 13.92 5.76 17.16
C ASP A 87 14.39 4.52 16.37
N LEU A 88 14.52 4.63 15.04
CA LEU A 88 15.10 3.56 14.23
C LEU A 88 16.58 3.36 14.62
N THR A 89 16.87 2.20 15.19
CA THR A 89 18.25 1.80 15.51
C THR A 89 19.14 1.83 14.26
N PRO A 90 20.44 2.21 14.37
CA PRO A 90 21.32 2.23 13.21
C PRO A 90 21.38 0.89 12.47
N GLY A 91 21.41 0.97 11.14
CA GLY A 91 21.47 -0.21 10.26
C GLY A 91 20.77 0.02 8.92
N ASN A 92 20.83 -1.01 8.08
CA ASN A 92 20.15 -1.01 6.79
C ASN A 92 18.71 -1.51 6.95
N TYR A 93 17.80 -0.88 6.21
CA TYR A 93 16.38 -1.16 6.23
C TYR A 93 15.81 -1.24 4.82
N THR A 94 14.77 -2.05 4.66
CA THR A 94 13.85 -2.02 3.53
C THR A 94 12.46 -1.60 4.03
N ALA A 95 11.93 -0.49 3.51
CA ALA A 95 10.54 -0.09 3.69
C ALA A 95 9.72 -0.50 2.45
N SER A 96 8.75 -1.39 2.65
CA SER A 96 7.71 -1.69 1.67
C SER A 96 6.49 -0.83 2.00
N LEU A 97 6.16 0.11 1.13
CA LEU A 97 5.05 1.06 1.28
C LEU A 97 3.88 0.60 0.43
N TYR A 98 2.68 0.66 0.98
CA TYR A 98 1.43 0.21 0.37
C TYR A 98 0.36 1.30 0.51
N VAL A 99 -0.36 1.59 -0.57
CA VAL A 99 -1.41 2.60 -0.61
C VAL A 99 -2.59 2.07 -1.40
N ASP A 100 -3.74 1.98 -0.75
CA ASP A 100 -4.99 1.55 -1.33
C ASP A 100 -5.78 2.77 -1.80
N ALA A 101 -6.24 2.74 -3.05
CA ALA A 101 -7.06 3.80 -3.62
C ALA A 101 -8.24 3.22 -4.40
N HIS A 102 -9.39 3.90 -4.30
CA HIS A 102 -10.52 3.73 -5.19
C HIS A 102 -10.47 4.81 -6.27
N LEU A 103 -10.44 4.42 -7.54
CA LEU A 103 -10.47 5.33 -8.68
C LEU A 103 -11.78 5.15 -9.44
N GLU A 104 -12.12 6.14 -10.27
CA GLU A 104 -13.25 6.05 -11.20
C GLU A 104 -12.73 5.80 -12.62
N ASP A 105 -13.27 4.78 -13.27
CA ASP A 105 -13.05 4.48 -14.68
C ASP A 105 -14.40 4.12 -15.33
N ASN A 106 -14.83 4.92 -16.31
CA ASN A 106 -16.09 4.72 -17.04
C ASN A 106 -17.31 4.45 -16.13
N ASN A 107 -17.51 5.29 -15.11
CA ASN A 107 -18.57 5.16 -14.08
C ASN A 107 -18.51 3.88 -13.23
N LYS A 108 -17.36 3.21 -13.18
CA LYS A 108 -17.09 2.08 -12.29
C LYS A 108 -16.00 2.44 -11.30
N VAL A 109 -16.19 2.02 -10.05
CA VAL A 109 -15.14 2.08 -9.04
C VAL A 109 -14.14 0.97 -9.32
N ILE A 110 -12.86 1.33 -9.44
CA ILE A 110 -11.75 0.40 -9.55
C ILE A 110 -10.86 0.51 -8.32
N TYR A 111 -10.49 -0.62 -7.73
CA TYR A 111 -9.56 -0.65 -6.59
C TYR A 111 -8.14 -0.88 -7.08
N ARG A 112 -7.21 -0.08 -6.55
CA ARG A 112 -5.78 -0.13 -6.83
C ARG A 112 -4.98 -0.16 -5.54
N GLU A 113 -4.02 -1.07 -5.48
CA GLU A 113 -2.95 -0.98 -4.50
C GLU A 113 -1.69 -0.48 -5.22
N TYR A 114 -1.07 0.55 -4.68
CA TYR A 114 0.24 1.00 -5.12
C TYR A 114 1.28 0.49 -4.14
N ARG A 115 2.34 -0.12 -4.66
CA ARG A 115 3.46 -0.63 -3.87
C ARG A 115 4.77 0.02 -4.28
N MET A 116 5.59 0.38 -3.29
CA MET A 116 6.97 0.83 -3.49
C MET A 116 7.87 0.17 -2.46
N ASP A 117 9.05 -0.29 -2.89
CA ASP A 117 10.08 -0.78 -2.00
C ASP A 117 11.26 0.21 -2.00
N LYS A 118 11.67 0.67 -0.82
CA LYS A 118 12.78 1.62 -0.68
C LYS A 118 13.77 1.15 0.38
N GLN A 119 15.04 1.06 -0.01
CA GLN A 119 16.14 0.75 0.90
C GLN A 119 16.77 2.04 1.43
N PHE A 120 17.13 2.05 2.72
CA PHE A 120 17.79 3.18 3.36
C PHE A 120 18.61 2.73 4.57
N LYS A 121 19.47 3.61 5.09
CA LYS A 121 20.29 3.37 6.27
C LYS A 121 19.88 4.31 7.39
N ALA A 122 19.35 3.77 8.48
CA ALA A 122 19.03 4.54 9.68
C ALA A 122 20.31 4.93 10.45
N GLY A 123 20.30 6.11 11.07
CA GLY A 123 21.37 6.62 11.95
C GLY A 123 22.08 7.88 11.45
N ASN A 124 22.14 8.09 10.12
CA ASN A 124 22.78 9.28 9.53
C ASN A 124 21.81 10.15 8.71
N ASP A 125 20.76 9.53 8.14
CA ASP A 125 19.80 10.19 7.26
C ASP A 125 18.37 9.75 7.60
N GLY A 126 17.41 10.63 7.35
CA GLY A 126 16.00 10.28 7.23
C GLY A 126 15.65 9.95 5.78
N ILE A 127 14.55 9.23 5.55
CA ILE A 127 14.07 8.90 4.21
C ILE A 127 12.79 9.69 3.92
N GLU A 128 12.76 10.36 2.77
CA GLU A 128 11.59 11.01 2.20
C GLU A 128 11.18 10.27 0.92
N VAL A 129 9.90 9.95 0.80
CA VAL A 129 9.34 9.25 -0.37
C VAL A 129 8.14 10.03 -0.89
N SER A 130 8.13 10.30 -2.20
CA SER A 130 6.99 10.91 -2.89
C SER A 130 5.82 9.94 -3.01
N GLY A 131 4.58 10.45 -3.06
CA GLY A 131 3.38 9.64 -3.25
C GLY A 131 3.30 8.88 -4.60
N PRO A 132 2.36 7.92 -4.73
CA PRO A 132 2.12 7.17 -5.93
C PRO A 132 1.67 8.05 -7.07
N THR A 133 2.03 7.61 -8.26
CA THR A 133 1.68 8.28 -9.50
C THR A 133 0.99 7.31 -10.44
N THR A 134 0.17 7.82 -11.35
CA THR A 134 -0.43 7.04 -12.43
C THR A 134 0.59 6.58 -13.47
N SER A 135 1.82 7.14 -13.46
CA SER A 135 2.92 6.71 -14.32
C SER A 135 3.54 5.41 -13.86
N TRP A 136 3.60 4.43 -14.74
CA TRP A 136 4.21 3.12 -14.47
C TRP A 136 5.74 3.12 -14.53
N LYS A 137 6.35 4.24 -14.93
CA LYS A 137 7.81 4.40 -15.02
C LYS A 137 8.45 4.89 -13.71
N LYS A 138 7.62 5.20 -12.70
CA LYS A 138 8.07 5.68 -11.40
C LYS A 138 8.11 4.55 -10.37
N ASP A 139 8.69 4.85 -9.21
CA ASP A 139 8.97 3.86 -8.16
C ASP A 139 7.73 3.12 -7.63
N TRP A 140 6.54 3.69 -7.79
CA TRP A 140 5.27 3.09 -7.38
C TRP A 140 4.71 2.18 -8.47
N LYS A 141 4.52 0.91 -8.11
CA LYS A 141 3.97 -0.12 -8.97
C LYS A 141 2.48 -0.32 -8.67
N PRO A 142 1.58 -0.08 -9.63
CA PRO A 142 0.17 -0.31 -9.44
C PRO A 142 -0.18 -1.79 -9.56
N HIS A 143 -1.05 -2.26 -8.68
CA HIS A 143 -1.63 -3.58 -8.67
C HIS A 143 -3.14 -3.46 -8.87
N VAL A 144 -3.72 -4.40 -9.60
CA VAL A 144 -5.16 -4.65 -9.50
C VAL A 144 -5.42 -5.43 -8.23
N VAL A 145 -6.48 -5.06 -7.52
CA VAL A 145 -6.97 -5.78 -6.35
C VAL A 145 -8.23 -6.54 -6.77
N PHE A 146 -8.16 -7.87 -6.74
CA PHE A 146 -9.33 -8.73 -6.83
C PHE A 146 -9.78 -9.05 -5.41
N THR A 147 -10.98 -8.64 -5.04
CA THR A 147 -11.50 -8.87 -3.70
C THR A 147 -12.97 -9.23 -3.75
N ASN A 148 -13.39 -10.01 -2.77
CA ASN A 148 -14.80 -10.23 -2.47
C ASN A 148 -14.94 -10.39 -0.96
N GLU A 149 -15.49 -9.37 -0.30
CA GLU A 149 -15.61 -9.35 1.16
C GLU A 149 -16.44 -10.52 1.69
N THR A 150 -17.53 -10.90 1.00
CA THR A 150 -18.37 -12.03 1.40
C THR A 150 -17.66 -13.38 1.26
N LYS A 151 -16.73 -13.47 0.30
CA LYS A 151 -15.98 -14.69 0.01
C LYS A 151 -14.60 -14.67 0.70
N GLU A 152 -14.27 -13.58 1.38
CA GLU A 152 -13.12 -13.38 2.25
C GLU A 152 -11.75 -13.71 1.60
N PHE A 153 -11.51 -13.16 0.40
CA PHE A 153 -10.20 -13.24 -0.25
C PHE A 153 -9.77 -11.89 -0.83
N TYR A 154 -8.46 -11.74 -1.01
CA TYR A 154 -7.82 -10.62 -1.69
C TYR A 154 -6.70 -11.17 -2.56
N ALA A 155 -6.59 -10.70 -3.79
CA ALA A 155 -5.46 -11.00 -4.67
C ALA A 155 -4.93 -9.71 -5.31
N TYR A 156 -3.61 -9.55 -5.25
CA TYR A 156 -2.89 -8.38 -5.74
C TYR A 156 -2.01 -8.85 -6.90
N VAL A 157 -2.28 -8.32 -8.08
CA VAL A 157 -1.51 -8.65 -9.30
C VAL A 157 -0.96 -7.35 -9.89
N PRO A 158 0.37 -7.23 -10.10
CA PRO A 158 0.95 -6.05 -10.72
C PRO A 158 0.40 -5.84 -12.13
N LEU A 159 0.08 -4.60 -12.46
CA LEU A 159 -0.28 -4.22 -13.83
C LEU A 159 0.94 -4.15 -14.75
N ILE A 160 2.11 -3.89 -14.17
CA ILE A 160 3.38 -3.83 -14.88
C ILE A 160 3.81 -5.25 -15.23
N GLY A 161 3.92 -5.54 -16.52
CA GLY A 161 4.28 -6.87 -17.05
C GLY A 161 5.69 -7.32 -16.66
N GLU A 162 6.58 -6.37 -16.37
CA GLU A 162 7.94 -6.62 -15.93
C GLU A 162 8.03 -6.99 -14.44
N ASP A 163 6.95 -6.84 -13.67
CA ASP A 163 6.87 -7.29 -12.29
C ASP A 163 6.29 -8.72 -12.24
N PRO A 164 7.06 -9.74 -11.84
CA PRO A 164 6.63 -11.14 -11.87
C PRO A 164 5.82 -11.57 -10.65
N THR A 165 5.58 -10.65 -9.71
CA THR A 165 5.03 -11.00 -8.41
C THR A 165 3.51 -11.13 -8.43
N PHE A 166 2.97 -11.80 -7.42
CA PHE A 166 1.57 -11.67 -7.01
C PHE A 166 1.42 -12.09 -5.55
N GLU A 167 0.36 -11.59 -4.92
CA GLU A 167 0.01 -11.88 -3.53
C GLU A 167 -1.45 -12.34 -3.48
N ILE A 168 -1.74 -13.37 -2.67
CA ILE A 168 -3.10 -13.82 -2.40
C ILE A 168 -3.25 -14.01 -0.89
N ILE A 169 -4.29 -13.41 -0.33
CA ILE A 169 -4.72 -13.60 1.05
C ILE A 169 -6.09 -14.28 1.01
N ARG A 170 -6.24 -15.39 1.72
CA ARG A 170 -7.52 -16.07 1.92
C ARG A 170 -7.80 -16.16 3.41
N ASN A 171 -8.96 -15.68 3.84
CA ASN A 171 -9.42 -15.93 5.21
C ASN A 171 -10.32 -17.18 5.23
N ASN A 172 -11.05 -17.43 4.15
CA ASN A 172 -11.82 -18.65 3.97
C ASN A 172 -10.96 -19.77 3.35
N LYS A 173 -10.74 -20.84 4.11
CA LYS A 173 -9.87 -21.97 3.71
C LYS A 173 -10.48 -22.89 2.66
N LYS A 174 -11.78 -22.75 2.35
CA LYS A 174 -12.41 -23.53 1.27
C LYS A 174 -11.80 -23.24 -0.11
N TRP A 175 -11.21 -22.06 -0.27
CA TRP A 175 -10.53 -21.69 -1.51
C TRP A 175 -9.17 -22.37 -1.59
N THR A 176 -9.13 -23.51 -2.24
CA THR A 176 -7.94 -24.35 -2.36
C THR A 176 -7.29 -24.27 -3.72
N TYR A 177 -8.03 -23.86 -4.76
CA TYR A 177 -7.50 -23.70 -6.12
C TYR A 177 -7.50 -22.25 -6.58
N PHE A 178 -6.44 -21.87 -7.27
CA PHE A 178 -6.25 -20.54 -7.84
C PHE A 178 -5.65 -20.63 -9.23
N TYR A 179 -6.07 -19.71 -10.09
CA TYR A 179 -5.56 -19.54 -11.44
C TYR A 179 -5.36 -18.05 -11.72
N ILE A 180 -4.21 -17.71 -12.29
CA ILE A 180 -3.87 -16.36 -12.71
C ILE A 180 -3.33 -16.43 -14.13
N GLU A 181 -4.00 -15.78 -15.06
CA GLU A 181 -3.49 -15.51 -16.41
C GLU A 181 -3.02 -14.06 -16.49
N ARG A 182 -1.90 -13.83 -17.19
CA ARG A 182 -1.44 -12.50 -17.60
C ARG A 182 -1.13 -12.53 -19.08
N ALA A 183 -1.63 -11.57 -19.82
CA ALA A 183 -1.39 -11.43 -21.24
C ALA A 183 -1.14 -9.96 -21.62
N ALA A 184 -0.21 -9.74 -22.55
CA ALA A 184 0.15 -8.44 -23.05
C ALA A 184 -0.09 -8.36 -24.56
N HIS A 185 -0.65 -7.24 -24.99
CA HIS A 185 -1.07 -7.01 -26.36
C HIS A 185 -0.51 -5.70 -26.92
N GLU A 186 -0.35 -5.68 -28.24
CA GLU A 186 -0.20 -4.46 -29.02
C GLU A 186 -1.54 -4.10 -29.65
N ARG A 187 -2.17 -3.04 -29.13
CA ARG A 187 -3.41 -2.46 -29.66
C ARG A 187 -3.08 -1.32 -30.62
N LYS A 188 -3.53 -1.44 -31.87
CA LYS A 188 -3.42 -0.43 -32.92
C LYS A 188 -4.77 -0.26 -33.63
N GLY A 189 -5.50 0.78 -33.26
CA GLY A 189 -6.86 0.99 -33.73
C GLY A 189 -7.77 -0.18 -33.36
N ALA A 190 -8.38 -0.83 -34.36
CA ALA A 190 -9.24 -1.99 -34.16
C ALA A 190 -8.48 -3.32 -33.97
N THR A 191 -7.16 -3.34 -34.15
CA THR A 191 -6.35 -4.56 -33.98
C THR A 191 -5.83 -4.66 -32.54
N ASN A 192 -5.91 -5.85 -31.94
CA ASN A 192 -5.35 -6.16 -30.63
C ASN A 192 -4.54 -7.46 -30.72
N LYS A 193 -3.24 -7.36 -31.00
CA LYS A 193 -2.37 -8.51 -31.23
C LYS A 193 -1.79 -9.00 -29.91
N LEU A 194 -2.02 -10.27 -29.56
CA LEU A 194 -1.34 -10.92 -28.45
C LEU A 194 0.17 -10.98 -28.73
N LEU A 195 0.97 -10.45 -27.81
CA LEU A 195 2.43 -10.49 -27.89
C LEU A 195 2.98 -11.64 -27.06
N SER A 196 2.48 -11.81 -25.85
CA SER A 196 2.85 -12.90 -24.95
C SER A 196 1.78 -13.11 -23.88
N GLY A 197 1.63 -14.33 -23.41
CA GLY A 197 0.70 -14.70 -22.35
C GLY A 197 1.23 -15.86 -21.52
N PHE A 198 0.91 -15.87 -20.24
CA PHE A 198 1.30 -16.94 -19.32
C PHE A 198 0.22 -17.14 -18.27
N SER A 199 0.00 -18.40 -17.89
CA SER A 199 -0.92 -18.76 -16.82
C SER A 199 -0.19 -19.52 -15.71
N TYR A 200 -0.49 -19.17 -14.48
CA TYR A 200 -0.10 -19.91 -13.29
C TYR A 200 -1.35 -20.51 -12.66
N GLN A 201 -1.26 -21.79 -12.30
CA GLN A 201 -2.32 -22.49 -11.58
C GLN A 201 -1.74 -23.18 -10.36
N CYS A 202 -2.54 -23.28 -9.32
CA CYS A 202 -2.14 -23.94 -8.11
C CYS A 202 -3.32 -24.56 -7.38
N SER A 203 -3.11 -25.79 -6.91
CA SER A 203 -3.95 -26.49 -5.96
C SER A 203 -3.20 -26.59 -4.63
N ASP A 204 -3.82 -26.16 -3.55
CA ASP A 204 -3.31 -26.28 -2.17
C ASP A 204 -1.93 -25.63 -1.88
N CYS A 205 -1.56 -24.55 -2.58
CA CYS A 205 -0.28 -23.83 -2.36
C CYS A 205 -0.17 -23.13 -1.01
N PHE A 206 -1.29 -22.91 -0.35
CA PHE A 206 -1.32 -22.19 0.90
C PHE A 206 -0.83 -23.06 2.07
N GLY A 207 -0.97 -24.39 1.96
CA GLY A 207 -0.77 -25.29 3.09
C GLY A 207 -1.53 -24.78 4.33
N ASN A 208 -0.80 -24.57 5.42
CA ASN A 208 -1.36 -24.04 6.68
C ASN A 208 -1.45 -22.50 6.73
N SER A 209 -0.92 -21.79 5.73
CA SER A 209 -0.92 -20.33 5.65
C SER A 209 -2.24 -19.80 5.09
N GLU A 210 -2.56 -18.55 5.44
CA GLU A 210 -3.63 -17.74 4.84
C GLU A 210 -3.09 -16.79 3.77
N TYR A 211 -1.76 -16.77 3.60
CA TYR A 211 -1.04 -15.88 2.71
C TYR A 211 -0.14 -16.66 1.76
N LEU A 212 -0.24 -16.32 0.47
CA LEU A 212 0.63 -16.79 -0.59
C LEU A 212 1.29 -15.59 -1.27
N TYR A 213 2.62 -15.54 -1.23
CA TYR A 213 3.41 -14.59 -2.01
C TYR A 213 4.31 -15.35 -2.97
N ASN A 214 4.16 -15.08 -4.27
CA ASN A 214 4.98 -15.68 -5.30
C ASN A 214 5.69 -14.60 -6.10
N LYS A 215 7.01 -14.77 -6.27
CA LYS A 215 7.89 -13.82 -6.99
C LYS A 215 8.55 -14.42 -8.23
N THR A 216 8.24 -15.68 -8.56
CA THR A 216 8.95 -16.44 -9.60
C THR A 216 8.03 -17.01 -10.68
N ALA A 217 6.75 -17.21 -10.40
CA ALA A 217 5.79 -17.82 -11.33
C ALA A 217 5.79 -17.13 -12.71
N PHE A 218 5.80 -15.80 -12.74
CA PHE A 218 5.78 -15.02 -13.98
C PHE A 218 7.16 -14.53 -14.43
N LYS A 219 8.27 -14.99 -13.81
CA LYS A 219 9.61 -14.43 -14.08
C LYS A 219 10.04 -14.61 -15.54
N ASN A 220 9.81 -15.79 -16.10
CA ASN A 220 10.17 -16.07 -17.50
C ASN A 220 9.34 -15.21 -18.46
N TRP A 221 8.03 -15.14 -18.24
CA TRP A 221 7.14 -14.29 -19.03
C TRP A 221 7.52 -12.80 -18.92
N SER A 222 7.85 -12.31 -17.72
CA SER A 222 8.27 -10.92 -17.52
C SER A 222 9.57 -10.61 -18.27
N THR A 223 10.49 -11.57 -18.31
CA THR A 223 11.76 -11.45 -19.04
C THR A 223 11.54 -11.47 -20.56
N GLU A 224 10.63 -12.32 -21.04
CA GLU A 224 10.23 -12.37 -22.45
C GLU A 224 9.55 -11.06 -22.86
N LEU A 225 8.60 -10.60 -22.06
CA LEU A 225 7.78 -9.41 -22.33
C LEU A 225 8.61 -8.13 -22.44
N ALA A 226 9.73 -8.03 -21.72
CA ALA A 226 10.67 -6.91 -21.81
C ALA A 226 11.22 -6.68 -23.23
N ASN A 227 11.11 -7.66 -24.14
CA ASN A 227 11.52 -7.55 -25.54
C ASN A 227 10.42 -7.01 -26.47
N TYR A 228 9.22 -6.75 -25.95
CA TYR A 228 8.09 -6.25 -26.74
C TYR A 228 7.64 -4.86 -26.27
N SER A 229 7.23 -4.03 -27.22
CA SER A 229 6.45 -2.83 -26.92
C SER A 229 4.97 -3.21 -26.90
N TRP A 230 4.37 -3.26 -25.71
CA TRP A 230 2.96 -3.56 -25.49
C TRP A 230 2.26 -2.31 -24.94
N ASN A 231 0.95 -2.18 -25.13
CA ASN A 231 0.17 -1.02 -24.64
C ASN A 231 -1.21 -1.42 -24.06
N ASN A 232 -1.56 -2.70 -24.11
CA ASN A 232 -2.78 -3.24 -23.52
C ASN A 232 -2.48 -4.53 -22.74
N GLY A 233 -3.04 -4.66 -21.55
CA GLY A 233 -2.86 -5.81 -20.67
C GLY A 233 -4.19 -6.48 -20.32
N VAL A 234 -4.12 -7.78 -20.08
CA VAL A 234 -5.21 -8.61 -19.56
C VAL A 234 -4.70 -9.42 -18.38
N ILE A 235 -5.48 -9.43 -17.29
CA ILE A 235 -5.29 -10.32 -16.15
C ILE A 235 -6.59 -11.08 -15.94
N VAL A 236 -6.51 -12.40 -15.82
CA VAL A 236 -7.65 -13.23 -15.42
C VAL A 236 -7.31 -13.86 -14.09
N PHE A 237 -8.07 -13.56 -13.05
CA PHE A 237 -7.96 -14.22 -11.76
C PHE A 237 -9.14 -15.15 -11.55
N MET A 238 -8.90 -16.38 -11.13
CA MET A 238 -9.94 -17.32 -10.71
C MET A 238 -9.57 -17.99 -9.39
N ILE A 239 -10.58 -18.18 -8.55
CA ILE A 239 -10.49 -18.88 -7.27
C ILE A 239 -11.62 -19.92 -7.22
N MET A 240 -11.33 -21.11 -6.71
CA MET A 240 -12.27 -22.23 -6.70
C MET A 240 -12.16 -23.06 -5.42
N ASP A 241 -13.32 -23.46 -4.92
CA ASP A 241 -13.47 -24.54 -3.95
C ASP A 241 -13.52 -25.87 -4.71
N GLN A 242 -12.49 -26.69 -4.52
CA GLN A 242 -12.36 -27.95 -5.25
C GLN A 242 -13.33 -29.04 -4.77
N GLU A 243 -13.89 -28.91 -3.55
CA GLU A 243 -14.83 -29.90 -3.03
C GLU A 243 -16.23 -29.68 -3.62
N THR A 244 -16.67 -28.42 -3.70
CA THR A 244 -18.00 -28.07 -4.19
C THR A 244 -18.04 -27.70 -5.67
N GLY A 245 -16.89 -27.35 -6.25
CA GLY A 245 -16.79 -26.80 -7.61
C GLY A 245 -17.22 -25.34 -7.72
N GLU A 246 -17.53 -24.66 -6.61
CA GLU A 246 -17.83 -23.23 -6.61
C GLU A 246 -16.59 -22.44 -7.06
N ASP A 247 -16.76 -21.59 -8.08
CA ASP A 247 -15.69 -20.74 -8.59
C ASP A 247 -16.11 -19.28 -8.73
N ILE A 248 -15.11 -18.41 -8.79
CA ILE A 248 -15.27 -17.00 -9.08
C ILE A 248 -14.16 -16.57 -10.04
N GLN A 249 -14.53 -15.92 -11.14
CA GLN A 249 -13.61 -15.43 -12.14
C GLN A 249 -13.70 -13.91 -12.30
N TYR A 250 -12.54 -13.25 -12.35
CA TYR A 250 -12.39 -11.82 -12.56
C TYR A 250 -11.48 -11.56 -13.77
N PRO A 251 -12.06 -11.28 -14.95
CA PRO A 251 -11.30 -10.72 -16.05
C PRO A 251 -11.05 -9.23 -15.80
N TYR A 252 -9.81 -8.80 -16.05
CA TYR A 252 -9.39 -7.41 -15.92
C TYR A 252 -8.59 -6.99 -17.15
N VAL A 253 -9.08 -5.98 -17.86
CA VAL A 253 -8.43 -5.42 -19.05
C VAL A 253 -8.05 -3.99 -18.76
N PHE A 254 -6.85 -3.58 -19.16
CA PHE A 254 -6.33 -2.25 -18.92
C PHE A 254 -5.39 -1.79 -20.02
N ASP A 255 -5.30 -0.48 -20.21
CA ASP A 255 -4.33 0.14 -21.12
C ASP A 255 -3.15 0.72 -20.35
N ARG A 256 -1.97 0.76 -20.99
CA ARG A 256 -0.77 1.39 -20.44
C ARG A 256 -0.89 2.90 -20.52
N PRO A 257 -0.99 3.63 -19.39
CA PRO A 257 -1.18 5.07 -19.40
C PRO A 257 0.08 5.83 -19.87
N ASP A 258 1.25 5.20 -19.85
CA ASP A 258 2.52 5.81 -20.26
C ASP A 258 2.80 5.78 -21.78
N LEU A 259 1.88 5.20 -22.56
CA LEU A 259 1.98 5.03 -24.01
C LEU A 259 0.73 5.53 -24.76
N GLN A 260 -0.16 6.27 -24.07
CA GLN A 260 -1.30 6.97 -24.66
C GLN A 260 -0.92 8.39 -25.09
#